data_AF-B0DRR7-F1
#
_entry.id   AF-B0DRR7-F1
#
_cell.length_a   1.000
_cell.length_b   1.000
_cell.length_c   1.000
_cell.angle_alpha   90.00
_cell.angle_beta   90.00
_cell.angle_gamma   90.00
#
_symmetry.space_group_name_H-M   'P 1'
#
loop_
_entity.id
_entity.type
_entity.pdbx_description
1 polymer ?
#
loop_
_entity_poly.entity_id
_entity_poly.type
_entity_poly.pdbx_seq_one_letter_code
_entity_poly.pdbx_strand_id
1 'polypeptide(L)'
;MCVEWAKARAQMKRWNEELMLVQEEMRRVIAYHKWRADCGISGYTYKQADICECLAVQCAVHWLPHLKVRGIILSWASDYEHMLLDVPVPWQNADADVNVPSGHPDDEDIGDDNELDSEDRDEDVEADDTDSSNLDDIDY
;
A
#
# COMPACT_ATOMS: atom_id res chain seq x y z
N MET A 1 1.54 41.60 -16.54
CA MET A 1 2.12 40.50 -17.33
C MET A 1 2.93 39.52 -16.47
N CYS A 2 3.78 39.96 -15.55
CA CYS A 2 4.59 39.06 -14.71
C CYS A 2 3.78 38.18 -13.74
N VAL A 3 2.61 38.63 -13.29
CA VAL A 3 1.77 37.91 -12.32
C VAL A 3 1.24 36.59 -12.89
N GLU A 4 0.73 36.60 -14.13
CA GLU A 4 0.23 35.38 -14.78
C GLU A 4 1.35 34.36 -15.04
N TRP A 5 2.55 34.83 -15.41
CA TRP A 5 3.72 33.97 -15.55
C TRP A 5 4.15 33.35 -14.21
N ALA A 6 4.17 34.14 -13.14
CA ALA A 6 4.50 33.65 -11.81
C ALA A 6 3.49 32.60 -11.32
N LYS A 7 2.20 32.80 -11.59
CA LYS A 7 1.13 31.86 -11.27
C LYS A 7 1.29 30.54 -12.04
N ALA A 8 1.48 30.60 -13.35
CA ALA A 8 1.68 29.40 -14.18
C ALA A 8 2.93 28.62 -13.74
N ARG A 9 4.02 29.32 -13.41
CA ARG A 9 5.25 28.70 -12.90
C ARG A 9 5.04 28.04 -11.54
N ALA A 10 4.29 28.66 -10.63
CA ALA A 10 3.97 28.08 -9.33
C ALA A 10 3.12 26.80 -9.46
N GLN A 11 2.14 26.80 -10.37
CA GLN A 11 1.34 25.60 -10.67
C GLN A 11 2.19 24.47 -11.24
N MET A 12 3.06 24.76 -12.22
CA MET A 12 3.97 23.77 -12.77
C MET A 12 4.88 23.16 -11.69
N LYS A 13 5.41 23.98 -10.77
CA LYS A 13 6.21 23.47 -9.64
C LYS A 13 5.41 22.54 -8.74
N ARG A 14 4.18 22.93 -8.38
CA ARG A 14 3.29 22.09 -7.55
C ARG A 14 2.99 20.76 -8.22
N TRP A 15 2.65 20.76 -9.51
CA TRP A 15 2.40 19.51 -10.25
C TRP A 15 3.64 18.63 -10.34
N ASN A 16 4.83 19.23 -10.46
CA ASN A 16 6.07 18.45 -10.44
C ASN A 16 6.32 17.81 -9.07
N GLU A 17 6.04 18.52 -7.98
CA GLU A 17 6.11 17.97 -6.62
C GLU A 17 5.11 16.82 -6.44
N GLU A 18 3.86 17.00 -6.86
CA GLU A 18 2.82 15.96 -6.83
C GLU A 18 3.25 14.72 -7.64
N LEU A 19 3.83 14.92 -8.82
CA LEU A 19 4.34 13.81 -9.63
C LEU A 19 5.42 13.02 -8.89
N MET A 20 6.38 13.71 -8.27
CA MET A 20 7.44 13.04 -7.49
C MET A 20 6.87 12.29 -6.28
N LEU A 21 5.87 12.85 -5.60
CA LEU A 21 5.20 12.19 -4.48
C LEU A 21 4.48 10.91 -4.93
N VAL A 22 3.73 10.97 -6.04
CA VAL A 22 3.04 9.79 -6.57
C VAL A 22 4.02 8.69 -6.98
N GLN A 23 5.14 9.05 -7.63
CA GLN A 23 6.16 8.08 -8.00
C GLN A 23 6.78 7.40 -6.79
N GLU A 24 7.02 8.16 -5.72
CA GLU A 24 7.54 7.65 -4.46
C GLU A 24 6.52 6.76 -3.74
N GLU A 25 5.24 7.13 -3.74
CA GLU A 25 4.19 6.27 -3.17
C GLU A 25 4.04 4.96 -3.94
N MET A 26 4.08 4.98 -5.27
CA MET A 26 4.11 3.74 -6.07
C MET A 26 5.29 2.84 -5.67
N ARG A 27 6.47 3.42 -5.49
CA ARG A 27 7.66 2.69 -5.04
C ARG A 27 7.45 2.12 -3.62
N ARG A 28 6.85 2.89 -2.70
CA ARG A 28 6.59 2.47 -1.32
C ARG A 28 5.59 1.33 -1.23
N VAL A 29 4.50 1.37 -2.00
CA VAL A 29 3.51 0.29 -2.05
C VAL A 29 4.19 -1.02 -2.45
N ILE A 30 5.00 -0.97 -3.52
CA ILE A 30 5.77 -2.12 -3.98
C ILE A 30 6.75 -2.61 -2.90
N ALA A 31 7.51 -1.70 -2.30
CA ALA A 31 8.49 -2.05 -1.26
C ALA A 31 7.83 -2.65 -0.01
N TYR A 32 6.67 -2.13 0.39
CA TYR A 32 5.89 -2.64 1.51
C TYR A 32 5.41 -4.06 1.25
N HIS A 33 4.87 -4.33 0.07
CA HIS A 33 4.42 -5.66 -0.30
C HIS A 33 5.58 -6.67 -0.36
N LYS A 34 6.74 -6.28 -0.91
CA LYS A 34 7.96 -7.09 -0.89
C LYS A 34 8.43 -7.38 0.54
N TRP A 35 8.58 -6.35 1.36
CA TRP A 35 8.98 -6.52 2.77
C TRP A 35 8.02 -7.42 3.54
N ARG A 36 6.71 -7.24 3.34
CA ARG A 36 5.69 -8.06 3.99
C ARG A 36 5.74 -9.52 3.53
N ALA A 37 6.16 -9.78 2.30
CA ALA A 37 6.42 -11.12 1.81
C ALA A 37 7.63 -11.76 2.52
N ASP A 38 8.72 -11.01 2.65
CA ASP A 38 9.95 -11.49 3.27
C ASP A 38 9.80 -11.80 4.78
N CYS A 39 8.87 -11.14 5.49
CA CYS A 39 8.66 -11.34 6.92
C CYS A 39 7.90 -12.63 7.31
N GLY A 40 7.50 -13.47 6.35
CA GLY A 40 6.66 -14.63 6.62
C GLY A 40 7.40 -15.88 7.16
N ILE A 41 7.62 -15.96 8.48
CA ILE A 41 8.32 -17.11 9.13
C ILE A 41 7.35 -18.21 9.64
N SER A 42 6.03 -17.97 9.68
CA SER A 42 5.03 -18.98 10.10
C SER A 42 4.26 -19.59 8.91
N GLY A 43 3.74 -20.81 9.04
CA GLY A 43 3.02 -21.50 7.96
C GLY A 43 1.81 -20.73 7.39
N TYR A 44 1.17 -19.87 8.19
CA TYR A 44 0.11 -18.97 7.74
C TYR A 44 0.65 -17.79 6.91
N THR A 45 1.85 -17.34 7.23
CA THR A 45 2.48 -16.20 6.54
C THR A 45 3.08 -16.55 5.18
N TYR A 46 3.31 -17.82 4.84
CA TYR A 46 3.76 -18.22 3.49
C TYR A 46 2.72 -17.85 2.42
N LYS A 47 1.44 -18.19 2.64
CA LYS A 47 0.36 -17.81 1.71
C LYS A 47 0.20 -16.29 1.64
N GLN A 48 0.34 -15.62 2.79
CA GLN A 48 0.25 -14.17 2.84
C GLN A 48 1.42 -13.50 2.12
N ALA A 49 2.61 -14.10 2.15
CA ALA A 49 3.79 -13.64 1.47
C ALA A 49 3.65 -13.75 -0.04
N ASP A 50 3.19 -14.90 -0.52
CA ASP A 50 2.88 -15.15 -1.93
C ASP A 50 1.84 -14.14 -2.48
N ILE A 51 0.76 -13.89 -1.71
CA ILE A 51 -0.23 -12.86 -2.05
C ILE A 51 0.40 -11.46 -2.11
N CYS A 52 1.26 -11.11 -1.16
CA CYS A 52 1.92 -9.80 -1.15
C CYS A 52 2.86 -9.64 -2.34
N GLU A 53 3.64 -10.66 -2.67
CA GLU A 53 4.49 -10.66 -3.86
C GLU A 53 3.66 -10.50 -5.14
N CYS A 54 2.56 -11.25 -5.26
CA CYS A 54 1.64 -11.12 -6.38
C CYS A 54 1.05 -9.71 -6.50
N LEU A 55 0.67 -9.07 -5.39
CA LEU A 55 0.18 -7.69 -5.37
C LEU A 55 1.25 -6.70 -5.83
N ALA A 56 2.50 -6.85 -5.38
CA ALA A 56 3.60 -5.99 -5.83
C ALA A 56 3.80 -6.07 -7.34
N VAL A 57 3.79 -7.29 -7.90
CA VAL A 57 3.91 -7.54 -9.33
C VAL A 57 2.73 -6.95 -10.09
N GLN A 58 1.50 -7.21 -9.66
CA GLN A 58 0.30 -6.69 -10.33
C GLN A 58 0.24 -5.17 -10.34
N CYS A 59 0.59 -4.51 -9.24
CA CYS A 59 0.70 -3.06 -9.18
C CYS A 59 1.70 -2.53 -10.22
N ALA A 60 2.90 -3.11 -10.28
CA ALA A 60 3.92 -2.72 -11.24
C ALA A 60 3.46 -2.94 -12.70
N VAL A 61 2.93 -4.12 -13.00
CA VAL A 61 2.39 -4.47 -14.33
C VAL A 61 1.30 -3.50 -14.76
N HIS A 62 0.41 -3.10 -13.85
CA HIS A 62 -0.66 -2.18 -14.15
C HIS A 62 -0.16 -0.74 -14.40
N TRP A 63 0.78 -0.24 -13.58
CA TRP A 63 1.23 1.15 -13.67
C TRP A 63 2.22 1.40 -14.81
N LEU A 64 3.12 0.47 -15.09
CA LEU A 64 4.22 0.68 -16.04
C LEU A 64 3.77 1.07 -17.46
N PRO A 65 2.74 0.44 -18.07
CA PRO A 65 2.25 0.84 -19.38
C PRO A 65 1.78 2.29 -19.42
N HIS A 66 1.04 2.73 -18.39
CA HIS A 66 0.53 4.10 -18.31
C HIS A 66 1.64 5.14 -18.14
N LEU A 67 2.72 4.78 -17.45
CA LEU A 67 3.86 5.65 -17.21
C LEU A 67 4.79 5.72 -18.45
N LYS A 68 4.97 4.61 -19.17
CA LYS A 68 5.71 4.56 -20.44
C LYS A 68 5.09 5.44 -21.52
N VAL A 69 3.76 5.39 -21.68
CA VAL A 69 3.03 6.25 -22.64
C VAL A 69 3.24 7.74 -22.33
N ARG A 70 3.45 8.10 -21.07
CA ARG A 70 3.69 9.48 -20.62
C ARG A 70 5.18 9.86 -20.56
N GLY A 71 6.09 8.97 -20.96
CA GLY A 71 7.53 9.21 -20.93
C GLY A 71 8.13 9.35 -19.54
N ILE A 72 7.47 8.83 -18.51
CA ILE A 72 7.93 8.90 -17.13
C ILE A 72 8.92 7.76 -16.89
N ILE A 73 10.18 8.11 -16.59
CA ILE A 73 11.24 7.14 -16.28
C ILE A 73 11.26 6.90 -14.76
N LEU A 74 11.12 5.64 -14.34
CA LEU A 74 11.18 5.23 -12.95
C LEU A 74 12.39 4.32 -12.74
N SER A 75 13.12 4.51 -11.64
CA SER A 75 14.29 3.68 -11.31
C SER A 75 13.91 2.24 -10.94
N TRP A 76 12.77 2.02 -10.29
CA TRP A 76 12.29 0.68 -9.89
C TRP A 76 11.60 -0.09 -11.02
N ALA A 77 11.27 0.57 -12.14
CA ALA A 77 10.52 -0.05 -13.24
C ALA A 77 11.25 -1.23 -13.88
N SER A 78 12.58 -1.13 -13.99
CA SER A 78 13.45 -2.13 -14.60
C SER A 78 13.27 -3.52 -13.97
N ASP A 79 12.98 -3.57 -12.66
CA ASP A 79 12.76 -4.80 -11.90
C ASP A 79 11.50 -5.55 -12.34
N TYR A 80 10.59 -4.91 -13.07
CA TYR A 80 9.31 -5.49 -13.48
C TYR A 80 9.08 -5.44 -14.99
N GLU A 81 10.00 -4.86 -15.77
CA GLU A 81 9.84 -4.78 -17.23
C GLU A 81 9.77 -6.16 -17.90
N HIS A 82 10.48 -7.14 -17.36
CA HIS A 82 10.46 -8.51 -17.87
C HIS A 82 9.09 -9.18 -17.66
N MET A 83 8.34 -8.79 -16.62
CA MET A 83 7.02 -9.35 -16.30
C MET A 83 5.90 -8.78 -17.20
N LEU A 84 6.14 -7.68 -17.91
CA LEU A 84 5.18 -7.12 -18.86
C LEU A 84 5.03 -7.95 -20.15
N LEU A 85 5.99 -8.83 -20.44
CA LEU A 85 5.96 -9.67 -21.65
C LEU A 85 5.06 -10.90 -21.51
N ASP A 86 4.74 -11.29 -20.27
CA ASP A 86 4.04 -12.55 -19.96
C ASP A 86 2.53 -12.35 -19.69
N VAL A 87 2.03 -11.12 -19.67
CA VAL A 87 0.63 -10.83 -19.34
C VAL A 87 -0.20 -10.66 -20.62
N PRO A 88 -1.18 -11.56 -20.89
CA PRO A 88 -2.22 -11.26 -21.87
C PRO A 88 -2.98 -10.04 -21.35
N VAL A 89 -3.00 -8.97 -22.15
CA VAL A 89 -3.81 -7.79 -21.86
C VAL A 89 -5.18 -7.98 -22.51
N PRO A 90 -6.25 -8.22 -21.74
CA PRO A 90 -7.58 -7.82 -22.19
C PRO A 90 -8.25 -6.92 -21.17
N TRP A 91 -7.99 -5.61 -21.28
CA TRP A 91 -8.92 -4.59 -20.79
C TRP A 91 -9.00 -3.47 -21.82
N GLN A 92 -9.60 -3.77 -22.97
CA GLN A 92 -10.19 -2.77 -23.84
C GLN A 92 -11.68 -3.09 -24.00
N ASN A 93 -12.48 -2.23 -23.38
CA ASN A 93 -13.87 -1.91 -23.70
C ASN A 93 -14.93 -3.00 -23.49
N ALA A 94 -15.65 -2.90 -22.37
CA ALA A 94 -17.05 -3.29 -22.31
C ALA A 94 -17.81 -2.32 -21.41
N ASP A 95 -18.03 -1.10 -21.92
CA ASP A 95 -19.24 -0.35 -21.58
C ASP A 95 -20.43 -1.15 -22.14
N ALA A 96 -20.82 -2.19 -21.44
CA ALA A 96 -22.02 -2.97 -21.71
C ALA A 96 -22.78 -3.07 -20.38
N ASP A 97 -23.81 -2.25 -20.31
CA ASP A 97 -24.96 -2.33 -19.41
C ASP A 97 -25.31 -3.78 -19.03
N VAL A 98 -24.84 -4.23 -17.86
CA VAL A 98 -25.32 -5.45 -17.22
C VAL A 98 -26.29 -5.01 -16.13
N ASN A 99 -27.55 -4.90 -16.53
CA ASN A 99 -28.69 -4.93 -15.63
C ASN A 99 -28.66 -6.25 -14.85
N VAL A 100 -28.20 -6.21 -13.59
CA VAL A 100 -28.21 -7.37 -12.68
C VAL A 100 -29.62 -7.48 -12.08
N PRO A 101 -30.40 -8.52 -12.38
CA PRO A 101 -31.67 -8.75 -11.71
C PRO A 101 -31.38 -9.21 -10.27
N SER A 102 -31.94 -8.46 -9.32
CA SER A 102 -32.03 -8.87 -7.92
C SER A 102 -32.81 -10.18 -7.83
N GLY A 103 -32.10 -11.26 -7.48
CA GLY A 103 -32.65 -12.61 -7.31
C GLY A 103 -32.16 -13.18 -5.99
N HIS A 104 -32.92 -12.91 -4.95
CA HIS A 104 -32.87 -13.60 -3.66
C HIS A 104 -33.32 -15.05 -3.83
N PRO A 105 -32.54 -16.01 -3.30
CA PRO A 105 -33.17 -16.99 -2.42
C PRO A 105 -32.34 -17.33 -1.18
N ASP A 106 -33.08 -17.32 -0.08
CA ASP A 106 -32.92 -17.92 1.25
C ASP A 106 -32.00 -19.15 1.43
N ASP A 107 -31.46 -19.17 2.66
CA ASP A 107 -31.16 -20.31 3.53
C ASP A 107 -30.09 -21.34 3.08
N GLU A 108 -28.94 -21.32 3.77
CA GLU A 108 -28.54 -22.44 4.63
C GLU A 108 -27.81 -21.95 5.89
N ASP A 109 -28.34 -22.44 7.01
CA ASP A 109 -27.91 -22.40 8.40
C ASP A 109 -26.57 -23.12 8.58
N ILE A 110 -25.53 -22.39 9.01
CA ILE A 110 -24.38 -22.97 9.72
C ILE A 110 -24.15 -22.11 10.96
N GLY A 111 -24.70 -22.57 12.08
CA GLY A 111 -24.28 -22.14 13.41
C GLY A 111 -22.81 -22.42 13.64
N ASP A 112 -22.09 -21.41 14.10
CA ASP A 112 -20.85 -21.59 14.85
C ASP A 112 -20.78 -20.49 15.93
N ASP A 113 -21.26 -20.90 17.08
CA ASP A 113 -21.19 -20.33 18.41
C ASP A 113 -19.72 -20.16 18.83
N ASN A 114 -19.20 -18.94 18.70
CA ASN A 114 -17.98 -18.55 19.41
C ASN A 114 -18.21 -17.25 20.18
N GLU A 115 -18.81 -17.41 21.35
CA GLU A 115 -18.87 -16.45 22.45
C GLU A 115 -17.44 -16.24 22.98
N LEU A 116 -16.73 -15.25 22.45
CA LEU A 116 -15.46 -14.81 23.02
C LEU A 116 -15.72 -13.64 23.98
N ASP A 117 -15.88 -14.05 25.23
CA ASP A 117 -15.85 -13.27 26.46
C ASP A 117 -14.64 -12.32 26.47
N SER A 118 -14.91 -11.03 26.24
CA SER A 118 -13.94 -9.97 26.42
C SER A 118 -14.03 -9.47 27.85
N GLU A 119 -13.38 -10.18 28.78
CA GLU A 119 -13.17 -9.68 30.13
C GLU A 119 -12.14 -8.55 30.10
N ASP A 120 -12.60 -7.39 30.59
CA ASP A 120 -11.86 -6.17 30.84
C ASP A 120 -10.59 -6.42 31.67
N ARG A 121 -9.48 -5.79 31.26
CA ARG A 121 -8.39 -5.50 32.18
C ARG A 121 -7.90 -4.08 31.98
N ASP A 122 -8.49 -3.19 32.76
CA ASP A 122 -7.99 -1.85 33.03
C ASP A 122 -6.59 -1.98 33.67
N GLU A 123 -5.53 -1.67 32.93
CA GLU A 123 -4.22 -1.41 33.51
C GLU A 123 -4.14 0.10 33.82
N ASP A 124 -4.38 0.41 35.09
CA ASP A 124 -4.13 1.72 35.71
C ASP A 124 -2.71 2.19 35.36
N VAL A 125 -2.64 3.28 34.59
CA VAL A 125 -1.41 4.06 34.38
C VAL A 125 -1.17 4.88 35.64
N GLU A 126 -0.40 4.33 36.57
CA GLU A 126 0.18 5.12 37.65
C GLU A 126 1.32 5.96 37.07
N ALA A 127 1.05 7.26 36.93
CA ALA A 127 2.06 8.26 36.69
C ALA A 127 2.82 8.50 38.01
N ASP A 128 4.06 8.01 38.10
CA ASP A 128 4.99 8.44 39.15
C ASP A 128 6.11 9.27 38.52
N ASP A 129 5.96 10.59 38.64
CA ASP A 129 7.01 11.58 38.50
C ASP A 129 7.97 11.47 39.70
N THR A 130 9.17 10.94 39.49
CA THR A 130 10.33 11.21 40.37
C THR A 130 11.59 11.35 39.51
N ASP A 131 11.95 12.58 39.16
CA ASP A 131 12.87 13.50 39.86
C ASP A 131 14.36 13.17 39.66
N SER A 132 15.08 14.23 39.31
CA SER A 132 16.50 14.28 38.97
C SER A 132 17.39 13.78 40.11
N SER A 133 18.41 12.99 39.75
CA SER A 133 19.78 13.26 40.23
C SER A 133 20.78 12.44 39.42
N ASN A 134 21.55 13.14 38.60
CA ASN A 134 22.88 12.69 38.17
C ASN A 134 23.72 12.41 39.42
N LEU A 135 24.04 11.15 39.65
CA LEU A 135 25.15 10.75 40.51
C LEU A 135 26.33 10.43 39.60
N ASP A 136 27.12 11.48 39.36
CA ASP A 136 28.56 11.33 39.14
C ASP A 136 29.14 10.56 40.33
N ASP A 137 29.62 9.34 40.09
CA ASP A 137 30.64 8.66 40.90
C ASP A 137 31.09 7.38 40.16
N ILE A 138 31.90 7.56 39.13
CA ILE A 138 32.82 6.52 38.65
C ILE A 138 34.21 6.99 39.04
N ASP A 139 34.67 6.54 40.21
CA ASP A 139 36.06 6.69 40.62
C ASP A 139 36.88 5.49 40.08
N TYR A 140 38.06 5.81 39.56
CA TYR A 140 38.98 4.95 38.81
C TYR A 140 39.95 4.18 39.72
#